data_AF-A0A432S5P6-F1
#
_entry.id   AF-A0A432S5P6-F1
#
_cell.length_a   1.000
_cell.length_b   1.000
_cell.length_c   1.000
_cell.angle_alpha   90.00
_cell.angle_beta   90.00
_cell.angle_gamma   90.00
#
_symmetry.space_group_name_H-M   'P 1'
#
loop_
_entity.id
_entity.type
_entity.pdbx_description
1 polymer ?
#
loop_
_entity_poly.entity_id
_entity_poly.type
_entity_poly.pdbx_seq_one_letter_code
_entity_poly.pdbx_strand_id
1 'polypeptide(L)'
;MKILEIAKELTPRGLGVKVSKDPSLKKELLQITNFLPEDIPQSIRIWCVKNGILSEDRLPKCPVCGNLPAYSTGKFSKYCSKRCSQLDKEKFLKKYGVEHHLKSENVKKKRKETVLNKYGVDNIGKITREKAKQTTIKRYGVDNYTKTAEYRQKRVETSLKKYGVSHPMQYEPIKLKQKKSLEGKRKEIYEKVKKTLIFKYGVSSPMYINSVKHKVLEGYKKKVWRRLVLKLDKNGVKPLFDFDTFKEISVKNRDRYQFLCKSCNTKFLDHLDNGHIPVCPNCFKNISNPERIIISFLKENGFSFETNNRVIIKPFEIDIYIPKNKIGIEVNGIYFHTFEKLIEERGLTEKQAKNYHRLKWILANKKSIRLIQFWDTEILRKRNVVFSIIGSALGINKKVYARDCKIVELDEDTAYNFFLENHIADTPVISKTFALVYGDEIVSAISVGKARFGLNGYEIYRFTNKNGITTVGGLGKLVKHIVNSLKVKVLFSYVDLRIFDGKGFENLGFELVKITKPDYFYTKDFINLIPRERFMKQKTGVNEREYVEKYGYKKIFGVGHALYKKEF
;
A
#
# COMPACT_ATOMS: atom_id res chain seq x y z
N MET A 1 55.56 -50.09 -39.43
CA MET A 1 54.91 -50.91 -40.49
C MET A 1 54.72 -52.35 -40.03
N LYS A 2 55.65 -52.95 -39.28
CA LYS A 2 55.52 -54.30 -38.72
C LYS A 2 54.26 -54.54 -37.87
N ILE A 3 53.85 -53.58 -37.04
CA ILE A 3 52.71 -53.82 -36.14
C ILE A 3 51.33 -53.78 -36.81
N LEU A 4 51.18 -53.06 -37.94
CA LEU A 4 49.95 -53.06 -38.74
C LEU A 4 49.77 -54.39 -39.49
N GLU A 5 50.88 -54.99 -39.94
CA GLU A 5 50.91 -56.29 -40.61
C GLU A 5 50.59 -57.44 -39.65
N ILE A 6 51.11 -57.40 -38.41
CA ILE A 6 50.90 -58.43 -37.37
C ILE A 6 49.65 -58.13 -36.51
N ALA A 7 48.93 -57.04 -36.79
CA ALA A 7 47.82 -56.53 -35.97
C ALA A 7 46.75 -57.58 -35.64
N LYS A 8 46.42 -58.47 -36.58
CA LYS A 8 45.39 -59.52 -36.43
C LYS A 8 45.75 -60.51 -35.31
N GLU A 9 47.03 -60.77 -35.11
CA GLU A 9 47.57 -61.75 -34.16
C GLU A 9 47.88 -61.17 -32.77
N LEU A 10 47.78 -59.84 -32.61
CA LEU A 10 48.00 -59.19 -31.31
C LEU A 10 46.91 -59.57 -30.31
N THR A 11 47.29 -59.97 -29.10
CA THR A 11 46.32 -60.23 -28.02
C THR A 11 46.74 -59.56 -26.70
N PRO A 12 45.79 -59.01 -25.92
CA PRO A 12 46.07 -58.57 -24.55
C PRO A 12 46.33 -59.77 -23.60
N ARG A 13 45.65 -60.90 -23.83
CA ARG A 13 45.78 -62.21 -23.15
C ARG A 13 45.31 -63.33 -24.12
N GLY A 14 46.12 -64.37 -24.38
CA GLY A 14 45.73 -65.53 -25.23
C GLY A 14 46.87 -66.15 -26.07
N LEU A 15 46.49 -67.05 -27.00
CA LEU A 15 47.31 -67.59 -28.10
C LEU A 15 47.39 -66.55 -29.22
N GLY A 16 48.56 -65.93 -29.39
CA GLY A 16 48.85 -64.82 -30.30
C GLY A 16 50.08 -64.03 -29.80
N VAL A 17 50.54 -63.03 -30.55
CA VAL A 17 51.72 -62.23 -30.17
C VAL A 17 51.39 -61.35 -28.95
N LYS A 18 52.06 -61.62 -27.82
CA LYS A 18 51.89 -60.87 -26.57
C LYS A 18 52.70 -59.59 -26.59
N VAL A 19 52.04 -58.45 -26.79
CA VAL A 19 52.68 -57.12 -26.79
C VAL A 19 53.39 -56.81 -25.47
N SER A 20 52.97 -57.40 -24.34
CA SER A 20 53.64 -57.22 -23.05
C SER A 20 55.03 -57.86 -22.96
N LYS A 21 55.36 -58.81 -23.85
CA LYS A 21 56.64 -59.53 -23.85
C LYS A 21 57.67 -58.99 -24.86
N ASP A 22 57.28 -58.04 -25.71
CA ASP A 22 58.15 -57.43 -26.71
C ASP A 22 58.16 -55.89 -26.53
N PRO A 23 59.25 -55.32 -25.97
CA PRO A 23 59.39 -53.88 -25.76
C PRO A 23 59.32 -53.05 -27.05
N SER A 24 59.79 -53.59 -28.18
CA SER A 24 59.76 -52.91 -29.48
C SER A 24 58.33 -52.78 -30.01
N LEU A 25 57.54 -53.87 -29.93
CA LEU A 25 56.12 -53.84 -30.30
C LEU A 25 55.31 -52.93 -29.39
N LYS A 26 55.61 -52.88 -28.08
CA LYS A 26 54.96 -51.96 -27.16
C LYS A 26 55.22 -50.49 -27.52
N LYS A 27 56.46 -50.17 -27.92
CA LYS A 27 56.85 -48.82 -28.37
C LYS A 27 56.16 -48.44 -29.68
N GLU A 28 56.12 -49.34 -30.66
CA GLU A 28 55.41 -49.10 -31.94
C GLU A 28 53.89 -48.94 -31.72
N LEU A 29 53.28 -49.73 -30.83
CA LEU A 29 51.87 -49.60 -30.47
C LEU A 29 51.56 -48.23 -29.87
N LEU A 30 52.39 -47.74 -28.95
CA LEU A 30 52.25 -46.41 -28.34
C LEU A 30 52.40 -45.30 -29.38
N GLN A 31 53.37 -45.42 -30.30
CA GLN A 31 53.57 -44.44 -31.37
C GLN A 31 52.38 -44.35 -32.32
N ILE A 32 51.82 -45.49 -32.75
CA ILE A 32 50.68 -45.52 -33.68
C ILE A 32 49.37 -45.07 -32.99
N THR A 33 49.26 -45.29 -31.69
CA THR A 33 48.07 -44.91 -30.90
C THR A 33 48.32 -43.70 -30.00
N ASN A 34 49.22 -42.80 -30.40
CA ASN A 34 49.59 -41.59 -29.65
C ASN A 34 48.41 -40.63 -29.40
N PHE A 35 47.35 -40.73 -30.19
CA PHE A 35 46.08 -40.02 -30.00
C PHE A 35 45.25 -40.53 -28.80
N LEU A 36 45.67 -41.62 -28.15
CA LEU A 36 45.04 -42.13 -26.93
C LEU A 36 45.86 -41.77 -25.68
N PRO A 37 45.20 -41.41 -24.55
CA PRO A 37 45.86 -41.13 -23.27
C PRO A 37 46.85 -42.23 -22.83
N GLU A 38 47.98 -41.85 -22.23
CA GLU A 38 49.04 -42.79 -21.84
C GLU A 38 48.56 -43.91 -20.90
N ASP A 39 47.61 -43.59 -20.00
CA ASP A 39 47.02 -44.50 -19.02
C ASP A 39 45.93 -45.43 -19.59
N ILE A 40 45.59 -45.31 -20.87
CA ILE A 40 44.53 -46.12 -21.47
C ILE A 40 44.91 -47.61 -21.50
N PRO A 41 43.95 -48.52 -21.22
CA PRO A 41 44.21 -49.96 -21.29
C PRO A 41 44.78 -50.39 -22.65
N GLN A 42 45.84 -51.21 -22.62
CA GLN A 42 46.50 -51.74 -23.81
C GLN A 42 45.53 -52.49 -24.75
N SER A 43 44.46 -53.07 -24.20
CA SER A 43 43.39 -53.73 -24.96
C SER A 43 42.65 -52.78 -25.92
N ILE A 44 42.51 -51.50 -25.55
CA ILE A 44 41.90 -50.47 -26.40
C ILE A 44 42.84 -50.08 -27.53
N ARG A 45 44.15 -49.92 -27.23
CA ARG A 45 45.18 -49.65 -28.24
C ARG A 45 45.22 -50.75 -29.31
N ILE A 46 45.24 -52.01 -28.87
CA ILE A 46 45.19 -53.18 -29.77
C ILE A 46 43.89 -53.20 -30.59
N TRP A 47 42.74 -52.91 -29.97
CA TRP A 47 41.47 -52.85 -30.68
C TRP A 47 41.46 -51.76 -31.78
N CYS A 48 42.03 -50.59 -31.51
CA CYS A 48 42.12 -49.51 -32.49
C CYS A 48 42.94 -49.95 -33.71
N VAL A 49 44.12 -50.54 -33.49
CA VAL A 49 44.98 -51.04 -34.56
C VAL A 49 44.28 -52.15 -35.37
N LYS A 50 43.62 -53.11 -34.70
CA LYS A 50 42.87 -54.20 -35.37
C LYS A 50 41.73 -53.70 -36.25
N ASN A 51 41.11 -52.57 -35.89
CA ASN A 51 39.97 -51.99 -36.63
C ASN A 51 40.38 -50.82 -37.54
N GLY A 52 41.68 -50.57 -37.73
CA GLY A 52 42.19 -49.48 -38.58
C GLY A 52 41.84 -48.08 -38.06
N ILE A 53 41.63 -47.93 -36.76
CA ILE A 53 41.34 -46.64 -36.11
C ILE A 53 42.68 -46.02 -35.70
N LEU A 54 43.11 -45.01 -36.43
CA LEU A 54 44.41 -44.35 -36.26
C LEU A 54 44.28 -42.86 -35.90
N SER A 55 43.07 -42.41 -35.52
CA SER A 55 42.77 -41.03 -35.18
C SER A 55 41.63 -40.95 -34.15
N GLU A 56 41.62 -39.89 -33.34
CA GLU A 56 40.69 -39.70 -32.21
C GLU A 56 39.22 -39.51 -32.66
N ASP A 57 39.00 -38.90 -33.84
CA ASP A 57 37.66 -38.63 -34.38
C ASP A 57 36.86 -39.90 -34.67
N ARG A 58 37.55 -41.01 -34.96
CA ARG A 58 36.97 -42.32 -35.28
C ARG A 58 36.72 -43.20 -34.05
N LEU A 59 37.01 -42.72 -32.85
CA LEU A 59 36.72 -43.46 -31.62
C LEU A 59 35.21 -43.52 -31.34
N PRO A 60 34.70 -44.62 -30.76
CA PRO A 60 33.32 -44.68 -30.29
C PRO A 60 33.02 -43.59 -29.26
N LYS A 61 31.90 -42.88 -29.43
CA LYS A 61 31.49 -41.78 -28.55
C LYS A 61 30.14 -42.09 -27.90
N CYS A 62 30.02 -41.77 -26.62
CA CYS A 62 28.73 -41.82 -25.92
C CYS A 62 27.75 -40.82 -26.56
N PRO A 63 26.53 -41.22 -26.95
CA PRO A 63 25.57 -40.34 -27.65
C PRO A 63 25.03 -39.20 -26.77
N VAL A 64 25.33 -39.18 -25.47
CA VAL A 64 24.83 -38.17 -24.53
C VAL A 64 25.89 -37.15 -24.13
N CYS A 65 27.14 -37.57 -23.95
CA CYS A 65 28.20 -36.67 -23.45
C CYS A 65 29.48 -36.69 -24.30
N GLY A 66 29.56 -37.49 -25.37
CA GLY A 66 30.72 -37.57 -26.25
C GLY A 66 31.88 -38.42 -25.72
N ASN A 67 31.95 -38.73 -24.42
CA ASN A 67 33.05 -39.50 -23.83
C ASN A 67 33.15 -40.93 -24.39
N LEU A 68 34.36 -41.48 -24.42
CA LEU A 68 34.64 -42.87 -24.80
C LEU A 68 33.89 -43.84 -23.86
N PRO A 69 33.04 -44.74 -24.39
CA PRO A 69 32.36 -45.73 -23.57
C PRO A 69 33.33 -46.78 -22.99
N ALA A 70 32.86 -47.55 -22.01
CA ALA A 70 33.65 -48.63 -21.44
C ALA A 70 33.87 -49.75 -22.47
N TYR A 71 35.08 -50.29 -22.54
CA TYR A 71 35.43 -51.42 -23.39
C TYR A 71 35.52 -52.71 -22.56
N SER A 72 34.75 -53.72 -22.94
CA SER A 72 34.75 -55.04 -22.30
C SER A 72 34.43 -56.12 -23.33
N THR A 73 34.96 -57.33 -23.14
CA THR A 73 34.68 -58.51 -23.99
C THR A 73 34.75 -58.26 -25.50
N GLY A 74 35.68 -57.41 -25.94
CA GLY A 74 35.90 -57.12 -27.36
C GLY A 74 35.04 -56.01 -27.96
N LYS A 75 34.18 -55.34 -27.17
CA LYS A 75 33.22 -54.35 -27.68
C LYS A 75 33.08 -53.14 -26.74
N PHE A 76 32.74 -51.98 -27.31
CA PHE A 76 32.38 -50.79 -26.55
C PHE A 76 30.91 -50.81 -26.12
N SER A 77 30.61 -50.35 -24.90
CA SER A 77 29.24 -50.08 -24.48
C SER A 77 28.63 -48.92 -25.27
N LYS A 78 27.30 -48.86 -25.38
CA LYS A 78 26.64 -47.72 -26.06
C LYS A 78 26.80 -46.40 -25.31
N TYR A 79 26.89 -46.44 -23.97
CA TYR A 79 27.00 -45.26 -23.11
C TYR A 79 28.20 -45.38 -22.18
N CYS A 80 28.80 -44.25 -21.79
CA CYS A 80 29.90 -44.23 -20.83
C CYS A 80 29.47 -44.50 -19.37
N SER A 81 28.18 -44.35 -19.04
CA SER A 81 27.67 -44.55 -17.68
C SER A 81 26.18 -44.88 -17.64
N LYS A 82 25.71 -45.46 -16.53
CA LYS A 82 24.28 -45.65 -16.25
C LYS A 82 23.51 -44.32 -16.29
N ARG A 83 24.12 -43.23 -15.79
CA ARG A 83 23.56 -41.88 -15.84
C ARG A 83 23.31 -41.41 -17.27
N CYS A 84 24.28 -41.58 -18.18
CA CYS A 84 24.09 -41.21 -19.59
C CYS A 84 22.96 -42.03 -20.25
N SER A 85 22.88 -43.33 -19.98
CA SER A 85 21.76 -44.16 -20.45
C SER A 85 20.37 -43.71 -19.93
N GLN A 86 20.32 -43.00 -18.81
CA GLN A 86 19.11 -42.40 -18.22
C GLN A 86 18.85 -40.95 -18.66
N LEU A 87 19.78 -40.33 -19.39
CA LEU A 87 19.65 -38.97 -19.93
C LEU A 87 19.46 -38.94 -21.45
N ASP A 88 19.59 -40.10 -22.12
CA ASP A 88 19.36 -40.23 -23.57
C ASP A 88 17.87 -39.98 -23.91
N LYS A 89 17.59 -38.73 -24.30
CA LYS A 89 16.24 -38.28 -24.68
C LYS A 89 15.72 -39.02 -25.91
N GLU A 90 16.56 -39.29 -26.90
CA GLU A 90 16.15 -39.97 -28.13
C GLU A 90 15.70 -41.40 -27.84
N LYS A 91 16.43 -42.11 -26.98
CA LYS A 91 16.04 -43.43 -26.50
C LYS A 91 14.65 -43.40 -25.84
N PHE A 92 14.36 -42.41 -24.99
CA PHE A 92 13.06 -42.31 -24.34
C PHE A 92 11.94 -41.87 -25.28
N LEU A 93 12.22 -40.96 -26.22
CA LEU A 93 11.27 -40.55 -27.25
C LEU A 93 10.89 -41.74 -28.13
N LYS A 94 11.88 -42.50 -28.63
CA LYS A 94 11.63 -43.70 -29.44
C LYS A 94 10.84 -44.77 -28.70
N LYS A 95 11.11 -44.97 -27.40
CA LYS A 95 10.49 -46.05 -26.62
C LYS A 95 9.16 -45.69 -25.94
N TYR A 96 8.97 -44.44 -25.56
CA TYR A 96 7.85 -44.00 -24.72
C TYR A 96 7.11 -42.76 -25.24
N GLY A 97 7.55 -42.16 -26.36
CA GLY A 97 6.96 -40.93 -26.91
C GLY A 97 7.17 -39.68 -26.04
N VAL A 98 7.99 -39.77 -24.99
CA VAL A 98 8.26 -38.68 -24.05
C VAL A 98 9.76 -38.60 -23.78
N GLU A 99 10.26 -37.40 -23.47
CA GLU A 99 11.70 -37.15 -23.26
C GLU A 99 12.32 -37.93 -22.09
N HIS A 100 11.49 -38.47 -21.20
CA HIS A 100 11.94 -39.28 -20.07
C HIS A 100 10.81 -40.17 -19.57
N HIS A 101 11.10 -41.43 -19.22
CA HIS A 101 10.09 -42.40 -18.79
C HIS A 101 9.17 -41.92 -17.64
N LEU A 102 9.66 -41.12 -16.69
CA LEU A 102 8.85 -40.57 -15.59
C LEU A 102 7.80 -39.53 -16.04
N LYS A 103 7.91 -38.98 -17.26
CA LYS A 103 6.91 -38.09 -17.84
C LYS A 103 5.75 -38.86 -18.49
N SER A 104 5.92 -40.17 -18.73
CA SER A 104 4.88 -41.03 -19.29
C SER A 104 3.69 -41.14 -18.33
N GLU A 105 2.48 -41.02 -18.87
CA GLU A 105 1.26 -40.96 -18.05
C GLU A 105 1.00 -42.29 -17.32
N ASN A 106 1.32 -43.42 -17.95
CA ASN A 106 1.24 -44.75 -17.34
C ASN A 106 2.16 -44.86 -16.10
N VAL A 107 3.38 -44.36 -16.21
CA VAL A 107 4.36 -44.35 -15.10
C VAL A 107 3.89 -43.43 -13.96
N LYS A 108 3.28 -42.27 -14.27
CA LYS A 108 2.71 -41.38 -13.26
C LYS A 108 1.55 -42.04 -12.50
N LYS A 109 0.63 -42.70 -13.21
CA LYS A 109 -0.52 -43.42 -12.60
C LYS A 109 -0.06 -44.52 -11.66
N LYS A 110 0.81 -45.43 -12.13
CA LYS A 110 1.35 -46.53 -11.31
C LYS A 110 2.06 -46.03 -10.06
N ARG A 111 2.84 -44.95 -10.18
CA ARG A 111 3.50 -44.33 -9.03
C ARG A 111 2.49 -43.78 -8.02
N LYS A 112 1.42 -43.11 -8.48
CA LYS A 112 0.36 -42.58 -7.62
C LYS A 112 -0.38 -43.69 -6.89
N GLU A 113 -0.75 -44.76 -7.60
CA GLU A 113 -1.38 -45.96 -7.02
C GLU A 113 -0.47 -46.64 -5.99
N THR A 114 0.81 -46.81 -6.31
CA THR A 114 1.76 -47.43 -5.37
C THR A 114 1.87 -46.62 -4.08
N VAL A 115 1.95 -45.28 -4.17
CA VAL A 115 2.04 -44.42 -2.98
C VAL A 115 0.73 -44.42 -2.20
N LEU A 116 -0.41 -44.44 -2.90
CA LEU A 116 -1.73 -44.54 -2.29
C LEU A 116 -1.89 -45.86 -1.53
N ASN A 117 -1.52 -47.00 -2.14
CA ASN A 117 -1.62 -48.31 -1.53
C ASN A 117 -0.69 -48.48 -0.33
N LYS A 118 0.55 -47.95 -0.41
CA LYS A 118 1.53 -48.11 0.68
C LYS A 118 1.34 -47.13 1.83
N TYR A 119 0.83 -45.93 1.57
CA TYR A 119 0.86 -44.83 2.54
C TYR A 119 -0.49 -44.12 2.72
N GLY A 120 -1.56 -44.57 2.05
CA GLY A 120 -2.89 -43.96 2.12
C GLY A 120 -2.96 -42.54 1.53
N VAL A 121 -1.87 -42.06 0.89
CA VAL A 121 -1.78 -40.71 0.32
C VAL A 121 -1.40 -40.77 -1.13
N ASP A 122 -1.89 -39.84 -1.95
CA ASP A 122 -1.52 -39.70 -3.36
C ASP A 122 -0.07 -39.20 -3.58
N ASN A 123 0.57 -38.68 -2.54
CA ASN A 123 1.91 -38.11 -2.59
C ASN A 123 2.61 -38.19 -1.23
N ILE A 124 3.73 -38.91 -1.18
CA ILE A 124 4.57 -39.08 0.02
C ILE A 124 5.01 -37.74 0.63
N GLY A 125 5.13 -36.70 -0.19
CA GLY A 125 5.46 -35.35 0.24
C GLY A 125 4.47 -34.75 1.25
N LYS A 126 3.22 -35.23 1.30
CA LYS A 126 2.24 -34.80 2.31
C LYS A 126 2.66 -35.24 3.71
N ILE A 127 3.07 -36.50 3.86
CA ILE A 127 3.51 -37.07 5.13
C ILE A 127 4.78 -36.38 5.62
N THR A 128 5.77 -36.20 4.73
CA THR A 128 7.04 -35.56 5.12
C THR A 128 6.85 -34.09 5.50
N ARG A 129 5.94 -33.36 4.82
CA ARG A 129 5.61 -31.98 5.18
C ARG A 129 4.94 -31.89 6.55
N GLU A 130 4.01 -32.79 6.85
CA GLU A 130 3.34 -32.79 8.15
C GLU A 130 4.32 -33.11 9.28
N LYS A 131 5.21 -34.11 9.10
CA LYS A 131 6.28 -34.40 10.06
C LYS A 131 7.22 -33.21 10.27
N ALA A 132 7.61 -32.53 9.19
CA ALA A 132 8.43 -31.33 9.27
C ALA A 132 7.72 -30.18 10.01
N LYS A 133 6.42 -29.98 9.74
CA LYS A 133 5.56 -29.02 10.41
C LYS A 133 5.49 -29.29 11.92
N GLN A 134 5.19 -30.53 12.32
CA GLN A 134 5.15 -30.96 13.73
C GLN A 134 6.49 -30.76 14.43
N THR A 135 7.59 -31.10 13.76
CA THR A 135 8.95 -30.88 14.28
C THR A 135 9.22 -29.38 14.50
N THR A 136 8.78 -28.53 13.58
CA THR A 136 8.94 -27.08 13.67
C THR A 136 8.09 -26.49 14.81
N ILE A 137 6.84 -26.97 14.97
CA ILE A 137 5.97 -26.58 16.10
C ILE A 137 6.63 -26.98 17.42
N LYS A 138 7.13 -28.22 17.53
CA LYS A 138 7.80 -28.70 18.74
C LYS A 138 9.04 -27.88 19.10
N ARG A 139 9.81 -27.42 18.10
CA ARG A 139 11.06 -26.67 18.31
C ARG A 139 10.85 -25.17 18.53
N TYR A 140 9.86 -24.56 17.89
CA TYR A 140 9.74 -23.09 17.81
C TYR A 140 8.35 -22.55 18.15
N GLY A 141 7.39 -23.41 18.54
CA GLY A 141 6.01 -23.02 18.81
C GLY A 141 5.21 -22.58 17.57
N VAL A 142 5.80 -22.67 16.37
CA VAL A 142 5.19 -22.23 15.10
C VAL A 142 5.36 -23.31 14.03
N ASP A 143 4.43 -23.34 13.08
CA ASP A 143 4.38 -24.33 11.98
C ASP A 143 5.43 -24.12 10.88
N ASN A 144 6.17 -23.01 10.92
CA ASN A 144 7.23 -22.68 9.98
C ASN A 144 8.25 -21.76 10.65
N TYR A 145 9.54 -22.09 10.54
CA TYR A 145 10.64 -21.29 11.09
C TYR A 145 10.59 -19.84 10.60
N THR A 146 10.10 -19.58 9.38
CA THR A 146 9.99 -18.20 8.87
C THR A 146 9.00 -17.32 9.64
N LYS A 147 8.14 -17.90 10.50
CA LYS A 147 7.19 -17.17 11.32
C LYS A 147 7.77 -16.71 12.66
N THR A 148 8.92 -17.22 13.09
CA THR A 148 9.58 -16.82 14.35
C THR A 148 10.00 -15.36 14.31
N ALA A 149 10.07 -14.71 15.49
CA ALA A 149 10.55 -13.33 15.61
C ALA A 149 12.01 -13.21 15.15
N GLU A 150 12.84 -14.19 15.54
CA GLU A 150 14.26 -14.30 15.16
C GLU A 150 14.46 -14.25 13.64
N TYR A 151 13.73 -15.08 12.88
CA TYR A 151 13.86 -15.09 11.42
C TYR A 151 13.44 -13.74 10.81
N ARG A 152 12.38 -13.12 11.36
CA ARG A 152 11.92 -11.80 10.87
C ARG A 152 12.98 -10.72 11.08
N GLN A 153 13.67 -10.71 12.23
CA GLN A 153 14.77 -9.79 12.52
C GLN A 153 15.96 -10.05 11.59
N LYS A 154 16.47 -11.29 11.53
CA LYS A 154 17.59 -11.67 10.65
C LYS A 154 17.33 -11.32 9.18
N ARG A 155 16.09 -11.49 8.71
CA ARG A 155 15.67 -11.10 7.35
C ARG A 155 15.80 -9.59 7.13
N VAL A 156 15.35 -8.77 8.09
CA VAL A 156 15.43 -7.30 8.00
C VAL A 156 16.90 -6.85 8.03
N GLU A 157 17.70 -7.37 8.95
CA GLU A 157 19.15 -7.09 9.05
C GLU A 157 19.89 -7.44 7.76
N THR A 158 19.65 -8.64 7.22
CA THR A 158 20.28 -9.08 5.97
C THR A 158 19.86 -8.18 4.79
N SER A 159 18.59 -7.76 4.74
CA SER A 159 18.10 -6.86 3.71
C SER A 159 18.70 -5.46 3.83
N LEU A 160 18.80 -4.92 5.06
CA LEU A 160 19.44 -3.64 5.32
C LEU A 160 20.93 -3.68 4.93
N LYS A 161 21.65 -4.75 5.31
CA LYS A 161 23.06 -4.94 4.97
C LYS A 161 23.31 -5.02 3.47
N LYS A 162 22.45 -5.73 2.72
CA LYS A 162 22.65 -5.94 1.28
C LYS A 162 22.10 -4.82 0.40
N TYR A 163 21.01 -4.18 0.81
CA TYR A 163 20.22 -3.30 -0.05
C TYR A 163 19.92 -1.92 0.56
N GLY A 164 20.35 -1.65 1.80
CA GLY A 164 20.04 -0.39 2.51
C GLY A 164 18.56 -0.21 2.87
N VAL A 165 17.72 -1.22 2.64
CA VAL A 165 16.27 -1.18 2.85
C VAL A 165 15.80 -2.41 3.64
N SER A 166 14.73 -2.25 4.41
CA SER A 166 14.23 -3.32 5.30
C SER A 166 13.60 -4.49 4.55
N HIS A 167 13.30 -4.31 3.26
CA HIS A 167 12.80 -5.38 2.40
C HIS A 167 13.32 -5.28 0.96
N PRO A 168 13.77 -6.37 0.30
CA PRO A 168 14.38 -6.29 -1.03
C PRO A 168 13.48 -5.69 -2.12
N MET A 169 12.15 -5.81 -2.00
CA MET A 169 11.21 -5.20 -2.94
C MET A 169 11.15 -3.67 -2.87
N GLN A 170 11.67 -3.07 -1.80
CA GLN A 170 11.84 -1.62 -1.68
C GLN A 170 13.09 -1.14 -2.42
N TYR A 171 14.03 -2.04 -2.73
CA TYR A 171 15.23 -1.71 -3.48
C TYR A 171 14.89 -1.50 -4.95
N GLU A 172 15.11 -0.28 -5.43
CA GLU A 172 14.62 0.18 -6.72
C GLU A 172 15.05 -0.71 -7.91
N PRO A 173 16.31 -1.20 -8.00
CA PRO A 173 16.70 -2.11 -9.09
C PRO A 173 15.89 -3.41 -9.14
N ILE A 174 15.55 -4.00 -7.98
CA ILE A 174 14.73 -5.22 -7.91
C ILE A 174 13.30 -4.91 -8.38
N LYS A 175 12.75 -3.79 -7.93
CA LYS A 175 11.40 -3.33 -8.32
C LYS A 175 11.30 -3.06 -9.82
N LEU A 176 12.32 -2.45 -10.44
CA LEU A 176 12.39 -2.22 -11.88
C LEU A 176 12.49 -3.52 -12.67
N LYS A 177 13.32 -4.47 -12.22
CA LYS A 177 13.44 -5.79 -12.84
C LYS A 177 12.11 -6.55 -12.82
N GLN A 178 11.39 -6.48 -11.70
CA GLN A 178 10.05 -7.06 -11.59
C GLN A 178 9.07 -6.38 -12.56
N LYS A 179 9.07 -5.04 -12.62
CA LYS A 179 8.17 -4.29 -13.52
C LYS A 179 8.41 -4.66 -14.98
N LYS A 180 9.66 -4.65 -15.44
CA LYS A 180 10.04 -5.09 -16.81
C LYS A 180 9.60 -6.52 -17.10
N SER A 181 9.71 -7.43 -16.12
CA SER A 181 9.26 -8.81 -16.28
C SER A 181 7.73 -8.95 -16.40
N LEU A 182 6.96 -7.98 -15.90
CA LEU A 182 5.49 -7.98 -15.90
C LEU A 182 4.89 -7.13 -17.02
N GLU A 183 5.66 -6.18 -17.57
CA GLU A 183 5.30 -5.41 -18.77
C GLU A 183 5.01 -6.38 -19.93
N GLY A 184 3.90 -6.16 -20.64
CA GLY A 184 3.37 -7.06 -21.68
C GLY A 184 2.61 -8.30 -21.18
N LYS A 185 2.97 -8.89 -20.03
CA LYS A 185 2.34 -10.13 -19.51
C LYS A 185 1.08 -9.90 -18.68
N ARG A 186 0.80 -8.66 -18.27
CA ARG A 186 -0.29 -8.35 -17.34
C ARG A 186 -1.68 -8.75 -17.86
N LYS A 187 -1.95 -8.55 -19.15
CA LYS A 187 -3.22 -8.93 -19.79
C LYS A 187 -3.37 -10.45 -19.84
N GLU A 188 -2.31 -11.16 -20.23
CA GLU A 188 -2.27 -12.63 -20.26
C GLU A 188 -2.48 -13.23 -18.86
N ILE A 189 -1.82 -12.69 -17.83
CA ILE A 189 -1.98 -13.11 -16.43
C ILE A 189 -3.44 -12.90 -15.99
N TYR A 190 -4.02 -11.74 -16.28
CA TYR A 190 -5.41 -11.45 -15.95
C TYR A 190 -6.37 -12.45 -16.61
N GLU A 191 -6.20 -12.74 -17.89
CA GLU A 191 -7.02 -13.72 -18.61
C GLU A 191 -6.85 -15.14 -18.07
N LYS A 192 -5.61 -15.57 -17.74
CA LYS A 192 -5.36 -16.88 -17.11
C LYS A 192 -6.05 -16.99 -15.75
N VAL A 193 -5.97 -15.94 -14.93
CA VAL A 193 -6.65 -15.89 -13.62
C VAL A 193 -8.17 -15.96 -13.81
N LYS A 194 -8.74 -15.16 -14.72
CA LYS A 194 -10.17 -15.17 -15.03
C LYS A 194 -10.65 -16.53 -15.51
N LYS A 195 -9.95 -17.16 -16.46
CA LYS A 195 -10.26 -18.52 -16.94
C LYS A 195 -10.22 -19.55 -15.81
N THR A 196 -9.21 -19.46 -14.94
CA THR A 196 -9.08 -20.37 -13.79
C THR A 196 -10.21 -20.17 -12.78
N LEU A 197 -10.61 -18.92 -12.50
CA LEU A 197 -11.71 -18.63 -11.58
C LEU A 197 -13.05 -19.10 -12.14
N ILE A 198 -13.30 -18.92 -13.43
CA ILE A 198 -14.50 -19.44 -14.10
C ILE A 198 -14.50 -20.97 -14.04
N PHE A 199 -13.38 -21.61 -14.38
CA PHE A 199 -13.26 -23.06 -14.35
C PHE A 199 -13.47 -23.66 -12.95
N LYS A 200 -12.89 -23.06 -11.91
CA LYS A 200 -12.93 -23.60 -10.54
C LYS A 200 -14.17 -23.19 -9.74
N TYR A 201 -14.70 -22.00 -9.99
CA TYR A 201 -15.71 -21.36 -9.13
C TYR A 201 -16.89 -20.77 -9.91
N GLY A 202 -16.93 -20.92 -11.24
CA GLY A 202 -18.00 -20.39 -12.10
C GLY A 202 -18.03 -18.87 -12.22
N VAL A 203 -17.06 -18.15 -11.64
CA VAL A 203 -17.08 -16.68 -11.55
C VAL A 203 -15.85 -16.04 -12.14
N SER A 204 -16.00 -14.82 -12.68
CA SER A 204 -14.91 -14.07 -13.32
C SER A 204 -14.06 -13.24 -12.35
N SER A 205 -14.49 -13.13 -11.08
CA SER A 205 -13.84 -12.30 -10.07
C SER A 205 -13.91 -12.98 -8.69
N PRO A 206 -12.84 -12.89 -7.88
CA PRO A 206 -12.86 -13.41 -6.51
C PRO A 206 -13.97 -12.80 -5.63
N MET A 207 -14.39 -11.55 -5.90
CA MET A 207 -15.43 -10.88 -5.12
C MET A 207 -16.83 -11.47 -5.32
N TYR A 208 -17.03 -12.31 -6.35
CA TYR A 208 -18.26 -13.06 -6.55
C TYR A 208 -18.25 -14.40 -5.81
N ILE A 209 -17.11 -14.81 -5.25
CA ILE A 209 -17.03 -15.96 -4.36
C ILE A 209 -17.50 -15.50 -2.97
N ASN A 210 -18.62 -16.04 -2.49
CA ASN A 210 -19.23 -15.60 -1.23
C ASN A 210 -18.25 -15.61 -0.04
N SER A 211 -17.48 -16.68 0.15
CA SER A 211 -16.49 -16.77 1.25
C SER A 211 -15.42 -15.68 1.18
N VAL A 212 -14.95 -15.34 -0.02
CA VAL A 212 -13.98 -14.25 -0.25
C VAL A 212 -14.64 -12.90 0.02
N LYS A 213 -15.84 -12.67 -0.52
CA LYS A 213 -16.62 -11.45 -0.31
C LYS A 213 -16.86 -11.20 1.18
N HIS A 214 -17.33 -12.21 1.92
CA HIS A 214 -17.55 -12.13 3.36
C HIS A 214 -16.26 -11.78 4.10
N LYS A 215 -15.16 -12.48 3.83
CA LYS A 215 -13.86 -12.21 4.47
C LYS A 215 -13.35 -10.79 4.20
N VAL A 216 -13.49 -10.30 2.97
CA VAL A 216 -13.08 -8.93 2.59
C VAL A 216 -13.97 -7.88 3.27
N LEU A 217 -15.29 -8.07 3.24
CA LEU A 217 -16.25 -7.14 3.84
C LEU A 217 -16.13 -7.10 5.37
N GLU A 218 -15.92 -8.24 6.02
CA GLU A 218 -15.70 -8.32 7.46
C GLU A 218 -14.43 -7.58 7.86
N GLY A 219 -13.31 -7.79 7.13
CA GLY A 219 -12.07 -7.04 7.34
C GLY A 219 -12.25 -5.53 7.18
N TYR A 220 -13.01 -5.10 6.16
CA TYR A 220 -13.38 -3.70 5.99
C TYR A 220 -14.24 -3.18 7.15
N LYS A 221 -15.26 -3.91 7.58
CA LYS A 221 -16.13 -3.54 8.71
C LYS A 221 -15.35 -3.42 10.02
N LYS A 222 -14.41 -4.33 10.30
CA LYS A 222 -13.50 -4.23 11.47
C LYS A 222 -12.71 -2.93 11.48
N LYS A 223 -12.19 -2.55 10.31
CA LYS A 223 -11.46 -1.28 10.15
C LYS A 223 -12.36 -0.07 10.36
N VAL A 224 -13.58 -0.08 9.81
CA VAL A 224 -14.56 0.99 10.01
C VAL A 224 -14.97 1.10 11.48
N TRP A 225 -15.24 -0.03 12.14
CA TRP A 225 -15.57 -0.10 13.55
C TRP A 225 -14.50 0.54 14.43
N ARG A 226 -13.23 0.13 14.26
CA ARG A 226 -12.11 0.72 14.99
C ARG A 226 -12.06 2.24 14.83
N ARG A 227 -12.21 2.74 13.59
CA ARG A 227 -12.24 4.18 13.30
C ARG A 227 -13.43 4.90 13.90
N LEU A 228 -14.60 4.26 13.94
CA LEU A 228 -15.80 4.79 14.56
C LEU A 228 -15.61 4.93 16.06
N VAL A 229 -15.15 3.88 16.75
CA VAL A 229 -14.90 3.92 18.20
C VAL A 229 -13.97 5.07 18.55
N LEU A 230 -12.86 5.22 17.80
CA LEU A 230 -11.92 6.34 17.98
C LEU A 230 -12.58 7.73 17.82
N LYS A 231 -13.50 7.87 16.85
CA LYS A 231 -14.24 9.13 16.64
C LYS A 231 -15.22 9.41 17.78
N LEU A 232 -15.97 8.40 18.21
CA LEU A 232 -16.91 8.51 19.32
C LEU A 232 -16.17 8.92 20.61
N ASP A 233 -15.06 8.24 20.89
CA ASP A 233 -14.23 8.46 22.06
C ASP A 233 -13.80 9.93 22.18
N LYS A 234 -13.29 10.49 21.06
CA LYS A 234 -12.86 11.90 20.95
C LYS A 234 -13.99 12.90 21.11
N ASN A 235 -15.23 12.50 20.83
CA ASN A 235 -16.41 13.34 21.06
C ASN A 235 -17.04 13.09 22.44
N GLY A 236 -16.34 12.38 23.35
CA GLY A 236 -16.82 12.09 24.69
C GLY A 236 -17.98 11.09 24.70
N VAL A 237 -18.09 10.22 23.70
CA VAL A 237 -19.17 9.25 23.55
C VAL A 237 -18.61 7.83 23.45
N LYS A 238 -19.33 6.86 24.02
CA LYS A 238 -19.03 5.43 23.89
C LYS A 238 -20.26 4.69 23.35
N PRO A 239 -20.12 3.79 22.35
CA PRO A 239 -21.21 2.93 21.94
C PRO A 239 -21.50 1.87 23.02
N LEU A 240 -22.78 1.56 23.25
CA LEU A 240 -23.22 0.48 24.15
C LEU A 240 -23.59 -0.80 23.37
N PHE A 241 -22.93 -1.00 22.23
CA PHE A 241 -23.02 -2.19 21.38
C PHE A 241 -21.61 -2.52 20.87
N ASP A 242 -21.43 -3.76 20.41
CA ASP A 242 -20.14 -4.31 20.01
C ASP A 242 -19.97 -4.40 18.48
N PHE A 243 -18.85 -4.99 18.06
CA PHE A 243 -18.57 -5.21 16.64
C PHE A 243 -19.57 -6.17 15.99
N ASP A 244 -20.04 -7.19 16.71
CA ASP A 244 -20.97 -8.17 16.17
C ASP A 244 -22.35 -7.58 15.93
N THR A 245 -22.76 -6.63 16.76
CA THR A 245 -23.93 -5.79 16.48
C THR A 245 -23.63 -4.86 15.30
N PHE A 246 -22.50 -4.14 15.35
CA PHE A 246 -22.13 -3.16 14.32
C PHE A 246 -22.04 -3.75 12.91
N LYS A 247 -21.55 -4.99 12.78
CA LYS A 247 -21.40 -5.61 11.47
C LYS A 247 -22.74 -5.92 10.81
N GLU A 248 -23.84 -6.00 11.55
CA GLU A 248 -25.18 -6.19 10.99
C GLU A 248 -25.92 -4.86 10.72
N ILE A 249 -25.40 -3.73 11.23
CA ILE A 249 -26.00 -2.40 11.04
C ILE A 249 -26.01 -1.98 9.58
N SER A 250 -27.17 -1.50 9.13
CA SER A 250 -27.36 -0.77 7.87
C SER A 250 -27.44 0.74 8.15
N VAL A 251 -26.33 1.47 7.91
CA VAL A 251 -26.22 2.94 8.08
C VAL A 251 -27.05 3.78 7.09
N LYS A 252 -28.09 3.19 6.50
CA LYS A 252 -29.01 3.84 5.55
C LYS A 252 -30.41 4.05 6.13
N ASN A 253 -30.75 3.37 7.22
CA ASN A 253 -32.12 3.30 7.74
C ASN A 253 -32.38 4.27 8.91
N ARG A 254 -31.37 5.05 9.32
CA ARG A 254 -31.38 5.98 10.46
C ARG A 254 -31.78 5.32 11.76
N ASP A 255 -31.46 4.03 11.87
CA ASP A 255 -31.67 3.23 13.06
C ASP A 255 -30.97 3.88 14.27
N ARG A 256 -31.64 3.81 15.42
CA ARG A 256 -31.13 4.40 16.66
C ARG A 256 -30.46 3.32 17.52
N TYR A 257 -29.26 3.65 18.00
CA TYR A 257 -28.42 2.81 18.83
C TYR A 257 -28.15 3.50 20.15
N GLN A 258 -27.84 2.71 21.18
CA GLN A 258 -27.58 3.23 22.52
C GLN A 258 -26.11 3.65 22.67
N PHE A 259 -25.92 4.84 23.23
CA PHE A 259 -24.61 5.44 23.52
C PHE A 259 -24.56 5.90 24.98
N LEU A 260 -23.34 6.04 25.49
CA LEU A 260 -23.02 6.59 26.79
C LEU A 260 -22.19 7.86 26.62
N CYS A 261 -22.65 8.97 27.20
CA CYS A 261 -21.84 10.17 27.36
C CYS A 261 -20.79 9.94 28.44
N LYS A 262 -19.50 10.15 28.13
CA LYS A 262 -18.40 10.03 29.09
C LYS A 262 -18.33 11.20 30.08
N SER A 263 -18.88 12.36 29.70
CA SER A 263 -18.79 13.58 30.51
C SER A 263 -19.85 13.63 31.61
N CYS A 264 -21.08 13.20 31.33
CA CYS A 264 -22.20 13.26 32.28
C CYS A 264 -22.86 11.91 32.55
N ASN A 265 -22.28 10.81 32.04
CA ASN A 265 -22.78 9.43 32.20
C ASN A 265 -24.22 9.18 31.68
N THR A 266 -24.83 10.14 30.97
CA THR A 266 -26.15 9.97 30.37
C THR A 266 -26.10 8.92 29.27
N LYS A 267 -26.99 7.91 29.35
CA LYS A 267 -27.29 7.00 28.24
C LYS A 267 -28.30 7.66 27.31
N PHE A 268 -28.08 7.60 26.01
CA PHE A 268 -28.97 8.21 25.03
C PHE A 268 -29.03 7.40 23.73
N LEU A 269 -30.09 7.60 22.96
CA LEU A 269 -30.28 6.98 21.65
C LEU A 269 -29.93 7.98 20.54
N ASP A 270 -29.14 7.53 19.57
CA ASP A 270 -28.78 8.34 18.40
C ASP A 270 -28.47 7.44 17.18
N HIS A 271 -28.18 8.01 16.00
CA HIS A 271 -27.91 7.24 14.78
C HIS A 271 -26.46 7.40 14.28
N LEU A 272 -26.02 6.53 13.37
CA LEU A 272 -24.67 6.60 12.75
C LEU A 272 -24.70 6.95 11.26
N ASP A 273 -25.90 7.14 10.72
CA ASP A 273 -26.14 7.39 9.30
C ASP A 273 -25.35 8.56 8.75
N ASN A 274 -24.86 8.39 7.51
CA ASN A 274 -24.12 9.41 6.78
C ASN A 274 -22.92 10.02 7.53
N GLY A 275 -22.37 9.26 8.50
CA GLY A 275 -21.21 9.71 9.29
C GLY A 275 -21.57 10.68 10.39
N HIS A 276 -22.84 10.75 10.78
CA HIS A 276 -23.28 11.41 12.00
C HIS A 276 -22.48 10.89 13.20
N ILE A 277 -22.02 11.81 14.03
CA ILE A 277 -21.37 11.51 15.30
C ILE A 277 -22.38 11.84 16.41
N PRO A 278 -22.83 10.83 17.18
CA PRO A 278 -23.79 10.99 18.26
C PRO A 278 -23.45 12.11 19.23
N VAL A 279 -24.47 12.83 19.68
CA VAL A 279 -24.32 13.98 20.59
C VAL A 279 -25.14 13.78 21.84
N CYS A 280 -24.50 13.95 23.02
CA CYS A 280 -25.21 13.85 24.28
C CYS A 280 -26.27 14.97 24.41
N PRO A 281 -27.57 14.65 24.56
CA PRO A 281 -28.62 15.66 24.67
C PRO A 281 -28.57 16.45 25.97
N ASN A 282 -27.90 15.95 27.02
CA ASN A 282 -27.78 16.65 28.29
C ASN A 282 -26.65 17.70 28.25
N CYS A 283 -25.46 17.30 27.79
CA CYS A 283 -24.33 18.23 27.65
C CYS A 283 -24.56 19.28 26.55
N PHE A 284 -25.32 18.96 25.50
CA PHE A 284 -25.56 19.88 24.39
C PHE A 284 -26.50 21.04 24.77
N LYS A 285 -27.42 20.85 25.73
CA LYS A 285 -28.40 21.87 26.15
C LYS A 285 -27.77 23.13 26.77
N ASN A 286 -26.59 23.01 27.38
CA ASN A 286 -25.91 24.08 28.11
C ASN A 286 -24.65 24.58 27.40
N ILE A 287 -24.60 24.47 26.07
CA ILE A 287 -23.43 24.88 25.30
C ILE A 287 -23.25 26.40 25.34
N SER A 288 -22.06 26.84 25.75
CA SER A 288 -21.63 28.23 25.63
C SER A 288 -21.65 28.68 24.18
N ASN A 289 -22.10 29.91 23.93
CA ASN A 289 -22.06 30.53 22.60
C ASN A 289 -20.65 30.35 21.98
N PRO A 290 -20.52 29.75 20.78
CA PRO A 290 -19.24 29.49 20.13
C PRO A 290 -18.33 30.73 20.01
N GLU A 291 -18.91 31.92 19.82
CA GLU A 291 -18.16 33.17 19.77
C GLU A 291 -17.52 33.49 21.13
N ARG A 292 -18.25 33.28 22.23
CA ARG A 292 -17.72 33.49 23.59
C ARG A 292 -16.52 32.59 23.89
N ILE A 293 -16.48 31.37 23.35
CA ILE A 293 -15.35 30.45 23.51
C ILE A 293 -14.08 31.04 22.89
N ILE A 294 -14.18 31.62 21.70
CA ILE A 294 -13.04 32.27 21.03
C ILE A 294 -12.66 33.56 21.77
N ILE A 295 -13.64 34.36 22.18
CA ILE A 295 -13.41 35.59 22.96
C ILE A 295 -12.64 35.29 24.26
N SER A 296 -13.03 34.28 25.02
CA SER A 296 -12.31 33.88 26.24
C SER A 296 -10.88 33.49 25.94
N PHE A 297 -10.66 32.65 24.91
CA PHE A 297 -9.32 32.27 24.48
C PHE A 297 -8.44 33.48 24.11
N LEU A 298 -8.99 34.47 23.40
CA LEU A 298 -8.25 35.68 23.03
C LEU A 298 -7.93 36.55 24.26
N LYS A 299 -8.87 36.71 25.19
CA LYS A 299 -8.66 37.46 26.44
C LYS A 299 -7.60 36.80 27.32
N GLU A 300 -7.67 35.49 27.50
CA GLU A 300 -6.69 34.69 28.27
C GLU A 300 -5.27 34.81 27.69
N ASN A 301 -5.15 35.03 26.38
CA ASN A 301 -3.87 35.22 25.68
C ASN A 301 -3.50 36.71 25.47
N GLY A 302 -4.21 37.65 26.11
CA GLY A 302 -3.85 39.07 26.13
C GLY A 302 -4.07 39.84 24.82
N PHE A 303 -4.98 39.39 23.95
CA PHE A 303 -5.29 40.09 22.70
C PHE A 303 -6.40 41.11 22.87
N SER A 304 -6.21 42.32 22.32
CA SER A 304 -7.27 43.31 22.09
C SER A 304 -7.95 43.06 20.76
N PHE A 305 -9.28 43.11 20.75
CA PHE A 305 -10.10 42.84 19.57
C PHE A 305 -11.40 43.65 19.63
N GLU A 306 -12.00 43.81 18.46
CA GLU A 306 -13.33 44.37 18.26
C GLU A 306 -14.29 43.24 17.94
N THR A 307 -15.53 43.31 18.41
CA THR A 307 -16.58 42.35 18.04
C THR A 307 -17.62 43.02 17.13
N ASN A 308 -18.27 42.23 16.30
CA ASN A 308 -19.35 42.65 15.40
C ASN A 308 -18.95 43.85 14.50
N ASN A 309 -17.74 43.85 13.91
CA ASN A 309 -17.27 44.96 13.10
C ASN A 309 -17.96 44.99 11.73
N ARG A 310 -18.88 45.96 11.54
CA ARG A 310 -19.64 46.19 10.29
C ARG A 310 -19.06 47.26 9.37
N VAL A 311 -17.85 47.75 9.67
CA VAL A 311 -17.27 48.91 8.97
C VAL A 311 -16.27 48.46 7.91
N ILE A 312 -15.44 47.46 8.22
CA ILE A 312 -14.25 47.12 7.41
C ILE A 312 -14.61 46.45 6.08
N ILE A 313 -15.58 45.53 6.07
CA ILE A 313 -15.97 44.73 4.89
C ILE A 313 -17.43 44.93 4.49
N LYS A 314 -17.94 46.16 4.56
CA LYS A 314 -19.31 46.52 4.15
C LYS A 314 -19.73 45.83 2.83
N PRO A 315 -20.96 45.28 2.75
CA PRO A 315 -22.03 45.35 3.75
C PRO A 315 -21.93 44.29 4.86
N PHE A 316 -20.86 43.49 4.88
CA PHE A 316 -20.72 42.38 5.81
C PHE A 316 -20.09 42.83 7.14
N GLU A 317 -20.31 41.98 8.13
CA GLU A 317 -19.70 42.05 9.46
C GLU A 317 -18.51 41.09 9.57
N ILE A 318 -17.51 41.42 10.39
CA ILE A 318 -16.53 40.48 10.96
C ILE A 318 -16.86 40.28 12.44
N ASP A 319 -17.15 39.04 12.85
CA ASP A 319 -17.62 38.75 14.21
C ASP A 319 -16.56 39.11 15.26
N ILE A 320 -15.28 38.79 15.00
CA ILE A 320 -14.14 39.18 15.85
C ILE A 320 -13.00 39.68 14.98
N TYR A 321 -12.57 40.93 15.17
CA TYR A 321 -11.47 41.54 14.44
C TYR A 321 -10.32 41.89 15.39
N ILE A 322 -9.10 41.52 15.02
CA ILE A 322 -7.86 41.77 15.78
C ILE A 322 -7.01 42.76 14.96
N PRO A 323 -7.15 44.09 15.17
CA PRO A 323 -6.59 45.10 14.28
C PRO A 323 -5.07 45.03 14.15
N LYS A 324 -4.38 44.85 15.29
CA LYS A 324 -2.91 44.80 15.35
C LYS A 324 -2.33 43.70 14.45
N ASN A 325 -3.02 42.57 14.35
CA ASN A 325 -2.58 41.42 13.57
C ASN A 325 -3.18 41.34 12.16
N LYS A 326 -4.14 42.22 11.84
CA LYS A 326 -4.96 42.16 10.61
C LYS A 326 -5.60 40.78 10.42
N ILE A 327 -6.17 40.24 11.49
CA ILE A 327 -6.86 38.94 11.48
C ILE A 327 -8.33 39.16 11.83
N GLY A 328 -9.21 38.60 11.01
CA GLY A 328 -10.65 38.49 11.32
C GLY A 328 -11.01 37.03 11.56
N ILE A 329 -11.93 36.78 12.50
CA ILE A 329 -12.47 35.46 12.81
C ILE A 329 -13.98 35.50 12.67
N GLU A 330 -14.52 34.51 11.97
CA GLU A 330 -15.95 34.32 11.70
C GLU A 330 -16.45 33.05 12.36
N VAL A 331 -17.62 33.14 12.99
CA VAL A 331 -18.33 32.11 13.73
C VAL A 331 -19.65 31.84 13.02
N ASN A 332 -19.62 30.94 12.05
CA ASN A 332 -20.77 30.68 11.19
C ASN A 332 -21.67 29.61 11.78
N GLY A 333 -22.88 29.99 12.20
CA GLY A 333 -23.90 29.05 12.65
C GLY A 333 -24.45 28.23 11.48
N ILE A 334 -24.37 26.90 11.52
CA ILE A 334 -24.77 26.04 10.38
C ILE A 334 -26.22 26.31 9.96
N TYR A 335 -27.14 26.47 10.91
CA TYR A 335 -28.54 26.75 10.64
C TYR A 335 -28.74 28.01 9.79
N PHE A 336 -28.20 29.14 10.25
CA PHE A 336 -28.39 30.46 9.63
C PHE A 336 -27.65 30.62 8.30
N HIS A 337 -26.67 29.75 8.02
CA HIS A 337 -25.83 29.82 6.83
C HIS A 337 -26.21 28.79 5.75
N THR A 338 -27.32 28.04 5.96
CA THR A 338 -27.90 27.22 4.89
C THR A 338 -28.35 28.08 3.71
N PHE A 339 -28.22 27.52 2.50
CA PHE A 339 -28.49 28.21 1.24
C PHE A 339 -29.92 28.78 1.20
N GLU A 340 -30.87 27.99 1.68
CA GLU A 340 -32.28 28.38 1.79
C GLU A 340 -32.46 29.54 2.77
N LYS A 341 -31.87 29.46 3.98
CA LYS A 341 -31.97 30.52 5.00
C LYS A 341 -31.32 31.82 4.58
N LEU A 342 -30.19 31.76 3.87
CA LEU A 342 -29.55 32.94 3.30
C LEU A 342 -30.44 33.65 2.27
N ILE A 343 -31.30 32.93 1.55
CA ILE A 343 -32.26 33.52 0.61
C ILE A 343 -33.50 34.02 1.36
N GLU A 344 -34.13 33.16 2.13
CA GLU A 344 -35.43 33.40 2.79
C GLU A 344 -35.33 34.48 3.88
N GLU A 345 -34.32 34.42 4.75
CA GLU A 345 -34.23 35.31 5.92
C GLU A 345 -33.35 36.53 5.67
N ARG A 346 -32.37 36.43 4.76
CA ARG A 346 -31.47 37.56 4.43
C ARG A 346 -31.77 38.23 3.09
N GLY A 347 -32.78 37.77 2.35
CA GLY A 347 -33.20 38.36 1.07
C GLY A 347 -32.12 38.29 -0.02
N LEU A 348 -31.19 37.34 0.07
CA LEU A 348 -30.10 37.23 -0.90
C LEU A 348 -30.57 36.54 -2.18
N THR A 349 -30.06 36.99 -3.32
CA THR A 349 -30.18 36.22 -4.58
C THR A 349 -29.43 34.89 -4.46
N GLU A 350 -29.80 33.88 -5.27
CA GLU A 350 -29.08 32.61 -5.29
C GLU A 350 -27.56 32.76 -5.51
N LYS A 351 -27.16 33.73 -6.35
CA LYS A 351 -25.75 33.98 -6.65
C LYS A 351 -25.02 34.54 -5.43
N GLN A 352 -25.66 35.44 -4.67
CA GLN A 352 -25.11 35.96 -3.42
C GLN A 352 -25.04 34.87 -2.35
N ALA A 353 -26.11 34.09 -2.16
CA ALA A 353 -26.13 33.00 -1.18
C ALA A 353 -25.06 31.93 -1.45
N LYS A 354 -24.85 31.53 -2.72
CA LYS A 354 -23.77 30.59 -3.13
C LYS A 354 -22.37 31.12 -2.81
N ASN A 355 -22.18 32.43 -2.79
CA ASN A 355 -20.88 33.08 -2.62
C ASN A 355 -20.73 33.80 -1.28
N TYR A 356 -21.67 33.67 -0.34
CA TYR A 356 -21.73 34.50 0.86
C TYR A 356 -20.40 34.51 1.65
N HIS A 357 -19.92 33.34 2.05
CA HIS A 357 -18.64 33.19 2.77
C HIS A 357 -17.43 33.62 1.93
N ARG A 358 -17.49 33.36 0.62
CA ARG A 358 -16.44 33.75 -0.32
C ARG A 358 -16.35 35.26 -0.50
N LEU A 359 -17.48 35.98 -0.51
CA LEU A 359 -17.51 37.43 -0.65
C LEU A 359 -16.88 38.09 0.58
N LYS A 360 -17.21 37.63 1.79
CA LYS A 360 -16.54 38.06 3.02
C LYS A 360 -15.02 37.86 2.93
N TRP A 361 -14.57 36.67 2.50
CA TRP A 361 -13.15 36.38 2.30
C TRP A 361 -12.48 37.29 1.26
N ILE A 362 -13.12 37.54 0.11
CA ILE A 362 -12.60 38.43 -0.94
C ILE A 362 -12.45 39.85 -0.40
N LEU A 363 -13.46 40.37 0.31
CA LEU A 363 -13.45 41.73 0.83
C LEU A 363 -12.39 41.91 1.92
N ALA A 364 -12.24 40.94 2.82
CA ALA A 364 -11.18 40.95 3.82
C ALA A 364 -9.77 40.93 3.19
N ASN A 365 -9.55 40.05 2.20
CA ASN A 365 -8.26 39.99 1.50
C ASN A 365 -7.92 41.29 0.75
N LYS A 366 -8.91 41.96 0.14
CA LYS A 366 -8.71 43.29 -0.47
C LYS A 366 -8.23 44.34 0.54
N LYS A 367 -8.54 44.16 1.82
CA LYS A 367 -8.06 44.99 2.94
C LYS A 367 -6.80 44.43 3.61
N SER A 368 -6.17 43.42 3.02
CA SER A 368 -5.03 42.70 3.60
C SER A 368 -5.31 42.09 4.98
N ILE A 369 -6.56 41.67 5.20
CA ILE A 369 -6.99 41.00 6.42
C ILE A 369 -7.12 39.50 6.16
N ARG A 370 -6.46 38.70 6.99
CA ARG A 370 -6.63 37.25 6.98
C ARG A 370 -7.92 36.89 7.71
N LEU A 371 -8.96 36.53 6.97
CA LEU A 371 -10.24 36.09 7.51
C LEU A 371 -10.26 34.57 7.69
N ILE A 372 -10.45 34.09 8.93
CA ILE A 372 -10.52 32.68 9.29
C ILE A 372 -11.97 32.37 9.70
N GLN A 373 -12.63 31.44 9.01
CA GLN A 373 -14.07 31.19 9.21
C GLN A 373 -14.33 29.78 9.71
N PHE A 374 -14.85 29.66 10.93
CA PHE A 374 -15.23 28.38 11.50
C PHE A 374 -16.73 28.14 11.40
N TRP A 375 -17.12 26.88 11.33
CA TRP A 375 -18.48 26.48 11.65
C TRP A 375 -18.62 26.43 13.18
N ASP A 376 -19.77 26.81 13.71
CA ASP A 376 -20.12 26.70 15.14
C ASP A 376 -19.74 25.33 15.73
N THR A 377 -20.07 24.25 15.03
CA THR A 377 -19.81 22.89 15.48
C THR A 377 -18.33 22.50 15.45
N GLU A 378 -17.51 23.10 14.60
CA GLU A 378 -16.06 22.93 14.65
C GLU A 378 -15.48 23.54 15.92
N ILE A 379 -15.96 24.74 16.31
CA ILE A 379 -15.57 25.39 17.56
C ILE A 379 -15.99 24.52 18.75
N LEU A 380 -17.21 24.00 18.74
CA LEU A 380 -17.74 23.23 19.86
C LEU A 380 -17.06 21.87 20.02
N ARG A 381 -16.82 21.14 18.92
CA ARG A 381 -16.32 19.76 18.93
C ARG A 381 -14.80 19.65 18.83
N LYS A 382 -14.12 20.67 18.29
CA LYS A 382 -12.67 20.66 18.02
C LYS A 382 -11.95 21.89 18.56
N ARG A 383 -12.33 22.36 19.76
CA ARG A 383 -11.74 23.52 20.45
C ARG A 383 -10.21 23.58 20.35
N ASN A 384 -9.53 22.49 20.68
CA ASN A 384 -8.06 22.43 20.65
C ASN A 384 -7.47 22.65 19.24
N VAL A 385 -8.13 22.17 18.20
CA VAL A 385 -7.71 22.38 16.80
C VAL A 385 -7.98 23.83 16.38
N VAL A 386 -9.15 24.37 16.74
CA VAL A 386 -9.52 25.77 16.47
C VAL A 386 -8.54 26.73 17.15
N PHE A 387 -8.25 26.52 18.44
CA PHE A 387 -7.26 27.30 19.18
C PHE A 387 -5.85 27.15 18.60
N SER A 388 -5.47 25.96 18.14
CA SER A 388 -4.19 25.75 17.46
C SER A 388 -4.11 26.53 16.14
N ILE A 389 -5.19 26.60 15.36
CA ILE A 389 -5.23 27.36 14.10
C ILE A 389 -5.15 28.86 14.38
N ILE A 390 -5.96 29.37 15.30
CA ILE A 390 -5.95 30.79 15.71
C ILE A 390 -4.58 31.14 16.29
N GLY A 391 -4.05 30.30 17.18
CA GLY A 391 -2.75 30.50 17.81
C GLY A 391 -1.59 30.45 16.82
N SER A 392 -1.69 29.64 15.76
CA SER A 392 -0.73 29.67 14.65
C SER A 392 -0.80 30.99 13.87
N ALA A 393 -2.02 31.48 13.59
CA ALA A 393 -2.22 32.74 12.88
C ALA A 393 -1.74 33.96 13.69
N LEU A 394 -1.90 33.93 15.02
CA LEU A 394 -1.44 34.97 15.94
C LEU A 394 0.03 34.83 16.36
N GLY A 395 0.68 33.69 16.04
CA GLY A 395 2.08 33.44 16.35
C GLY A 395 2.37 33.02 17.80
N ILE A 396 1.36 32.54 18.54
CA ILE A 396 1.45 32.17 19.96
C ILE A 396 1.63 30.65 20.20
N ASN A 397 1.46 29.82 19.18
CA ASN A 397 1.75 28.38 19.30
C ASN A 397 3.23 28.14 19.65
N LYS A 398 3.48 27.09 20.45
CA LYS A 398 4.85 26.66 20.78
C LYS A 398 5.60 26.31 19.50
N LYS A 399 6.77 26.93 19.29
CA LYS A 399 7.61 26.69 18.11
C LYS A 399 8.49 25.46 18.32
N VAL A 400 8.50 24.58 17.32
CA VAL A 400 9.47 23.48 17.19
C VAL A 400 10.15 23.64 15.85
N TYR A 401 11.48 23.56 15.79
CA TYR A 401 12.20 23.71 14.52
C TYR A 401 12.37 22.37 13.84
N ALA A 402 11.97 22.28 12.57
CA ALA A 402 12.02 21.02 11.83
C ALA A 402 13.43 20.44 11.71
N ARG A 403 14.48 21.27 11.79
CA ARG A 403 15.88 20.83 11.78
C ARG A 403 16.19 19.86 12.93
N ASP A 404 15.53 20.04 14.07
CA ASP A 404 15.72 19.24 15.28
C ASP A 404 14.85 17.97 15.29
N CYS A 405 14.00 17.80 14.26
CA CYS A 405 13.11 16.64 14.15
C CYS A 405 13.70 15.50 13.31
N LYS A 406 13.37 14.27 13.65
CA LYS A 406 13.59 13.08 12.81
C LYS A 406 12.39 12.86 11.88
N ILE A 407 12.63 12.34 10.68
CA ILE A 407 11.55 11.95 9.76
C ILE A 407 11.26 10.46 9.94
N VAL A 408 9.99 10.11 10.04
CA VAL A 408 9.53 8.71 10.10
C VAL A 408 8.38 8.48 9.11
N GLU A 409 8.24 7.26 8.61
CA GLU A 409 7.03 6.82 7.89
C GLU A 409 6.05 6.24 8.92
N LEU A 410 4.81 6.73 8.93
CA LEU A 410 3.78 6.27 9.86
C LEU A 410 2.98 5.11 9.27
N ASP A 411 2.61 4.15 10.11
CA ASP A 411 1.58 3.18 9.78
C ASP A 411 0.20 3.86 9.66
N GLU A 412 -0.76 3.16 9.05
CA GLU A 412 -2.08 3.72 8.74
C GLU A 412 -2.85 4.15 10.00
N ASP A 413 -2.69 3.45 11.12
CA ASP A 413 -3.48 3.72 12.32
C ASP A 413 -2.93 4.91 13.09
N THR A 414 -1.60 4.96 13.27
CA THR A 414 -0.92 6.11 13.87
C THR A 414 -1.21 7.38 13.06
N ALA A 415 -1.09 7.31 11.73
CA ALA A 415 -1.41 8.43 10.84
C ALA A 415 -2.87 8.88 10.98
N TYR A 416 -3.81 7.94 10.95
CA TYR A 416 -5.24 8.24 11.06
C TYR A 416 -5.56 8.94 12.39
N ASN A 417 -5.03 8.44 13.51
CA ASN A 417 -5.23 9.02 14.83
C ASN A 417 -4.68 10.44 14.92
N PHE A 418 -3.46 10.64 14.43
CA PHE A 418 -2.80 11.95 14.43
C PHE A 418 -3.62 12.99 13.67
N PHE A 419 -4.06 12.70 12.44
CA PHE A 419 -4.88 13.65 11.69
C PHE A 419 -6.26 13.86 12.32
N LEU A 420 -6.86 12.81 12.90
CA LEU A 420 -8.15 12.96 13.58
C LEU A 420 -8.08 13.86 14.81
N GLU A 421 -6.95 13.86 15.53
CA GLU A 421 -6.69 14.77 16.67
C GLU A 421 -6.37 16.20 16.25
N ASN A 422 -5.60 16.37 15.17
CA ASN A 422 -4.89 17.61 14.90
C ASN A 422 -5.35 18.35 13.64
N HIS A 423 -6.38 17.85 12.94
CA HIS A 423 -6.89 18.44 11.70
C HIS A 423 -8.39 18.78 11.80
N ILE A 424 -8.79 19.92 11.21
CA ILE A 424 -10.16 20.44 11.31
C ILE A 424 -11.19 19.55 10.60
N ALA A 425 -10.84 18.94 9.47
CA ALA A 425 -11.72 17.99 8.76
C ALA A 425 -11.99 16.69 9.55
N ASP A 426 -13.25 16.25 9.62
CA ASP A 426 -13.69 15.05 10.37
C ASP A 426 -13.34 13.70 9.74
N THR A 427 -12.93 13.70 8.48
CA THR A 427 -12.57 12.47 7.76
C THR A 427 -11.16 12.62 7.20
N PRO A 428 -10.14 12.11 7.92
CA PRO A 428 -8.78 12.07 7.43
C PRO A 428 -8.70 11.26 6.14
N VAL A 429 -8.20 11.89 5.07
CA VAL A 429 -7.84 11.20 3.83
C VAL A 429 -6.35 10.91 3.90
N ILE A 430 -6.00 9.65 4.10
CA ILE A 430 -4.61 9.22 4.30
C ILE A 430 -4.15 8.25 3.21
N SER A 431 -2.87 8.33 2.89
CA SER A 431 -2.15 7.37 2.04
C SER A 431 -0.75 7.20 2.62
N LYS A 432 0.31 7.30 1.82
CA LYS A 432 1.68 7.25 2.35
C LYS A 432 1.91 8.47 3.23
N THR A 433 2.19 8.25 4.52
CA THR A 433 2.25 9.31 5.53
C THR A 433 3.65 9.39 6.12
N PHE A 434 4.22 10.59 6.12
CA PHE A 434 5.49 10.90 6.76
C PHE A 434 5.26 11.89 7.89
N ALA A 435 6.06 11.80 8.93
CA ALA A 435 5.94 12.63 10.11
C ALA A 435 7.29 13.17 10.59
N LEU A 436 7.22 14.29 11.30
CA LEU A 436 8.33 14.85 12.05
C LEU A 436 8.17 14.50 13.52
N VAL A 437 9.23 13.92 14.11
CA VAL A 437 9.30 13.52 15.51
C VAL A 437 10.33 14.39 16.22
N TYR A 438 9.93 15.02 17.32
CA TYR A 438 10.80 15.79 18.21
C TYR A 438 10.83 15.13 19.58
N GLY A 439 12.00 14.67 20.03
CA GLY A 439 12.09 13.71 21.13
C GLY A 439 11.37 12.41 20.77
N ASP A 440 10.35 12.05 21.54
CA ASP A 440 9.48 10.89 21.31
C ASP A 440 8.08 11.28 20.78
N GLU A 441 7.85 12.57 20.49
CA GLU A 441 6.54 13.07 20.08
C GLU A 441 6.46 13.36 18.58
N ILE A 442 5.38 12.91 17.94
CA ILE A 442 5.02 13.37 16.59
C ILE A 442 4.52 14.81 16.66
N VAL A 443 5.22 15.74 16.01
CA VAL A 443 4.90 17.17 16.02
C VAL A 443 4.27 17.67 14.72
N SER A 444 4.45 16.95 13.61
CA SER A 444 3.78 17.21 12.33
C SER A 444 3.62 15.94 11.51
N ALA A 445 2.60 15.88 10.67
CA ALA A 445 2.42 14.80 9.70
C ALA A 445 1.95 15.34 8.33
N ILE A 446 2.38 14.67 7.27
CA ILE A 446 1.95 14.89 5.89
C ILE A 446 1.54 13.57 5.25
N SER A 447 0.38 13.55 4.60
CA SER A 447 -0.11 12.41 3.83
C SER A 447 -0.10 12.76 2.35
N VAL A 448 0.52 11.91 1.54
CA VAL A 448 0.68 12.09 0.10
C VAL A 448 0.21 10.86 -0.66
N GLY A 449 -0.48 11.08 -1.78
CA GLY A 449 -0.98 10.02 -2.65
C GLY A 449 -0.94 10.41 -4.13
N LYS A 450 -1.51 9.56 -4.99
CA LYS A 450 -1.71 9.91 -6.40
C LYS A 450 -2.67 11.08 -6.52
N ALA A 451 -2.34 12.02 -7.41
CA ALA A 451 -3.19 13.18 -7.60
C ALA A 451 -4.61 12.80 -8.04
N ARG A 452 -5.61 13.51 -7.50
CA ARG A 452 -7.03 13.26 -7.75
C ARG A 452 -7.55 14.20 -8.85
N PHE A 453 -8.83 14.04 -9.19
CA PHE A 453 -9.56 14.95 -10.09
C PHE A 453 -8.95 15.11 -11.50
N GLY A 454 -8.37 14.03 -12.03
CA GLY A 454 -7.79 14.00 -13.37
C GLY A 454 -6.40 14.63 -13.48
N LEU A 455 -5.78 15.03 -12.37
CA LEU A 455 -4.41 15.53 -12.34
C LEU A 455 -3.40 14.36 -12.41
N ASN A 456 -2.30 14.57 -13.12
CA ASN A 456 -1.22 13.59 -13.23
C ASN A 456 -0.04 13.99 -12.32
N GLY A 457 0.26 13.17 -11.31
CA GLY A 457 1.34 13.42 -10.36
C GLY A 457 1.01 12.90 -8.97
N TYR A 458 1.51 13.62 -7.96
CA TYR A 458 1.19 13.37 -6.56
C TYR A 458 0.43 14.55 -5.97
N GLU A 459 -0.35 14.30 -4.93
CA GLU A 459 -1.09 15.31 -4.19
C GLU A 459 -0.87 15.13 -2.69
N ILE A 460 -0.59 16.24 -2.00
CA ILE A 460 -0.65 16.30 -0.55
C ILE A 460 -2.12 16.28 -0.16
N TYR A 461 -2.57 15.16 0.40
CA TYR A 461 -3.94 15.03 0.87
C TYR A 461 -4.15 15.80 2.16
N ARG A 462 -3.19 15.76 3.08
CA ARG A 462 -3.26 16.41 4.38
C ARG A 462 -1.88 16.80 4.86
N PHE A 463 -1.78 17.95 5.50
CA PHE A 463 -0.65 18.38 6.31
C PHE A 463 -1.20 19.04 7.57
N THR A 464 -0.68 18.68 8.75
CA THR A 464 -1.00 19.40 9.99
C THR A 464 0.13 19.28 11.01
N ASN A 465 0.18 20.24 11.93
CA ASN A 465 1.01 20.17 13.13
C ASN A 465 0.18 19.63 14.30
N LYS A 466 0.85 19.11 15.33
CA LYS A 466 0.22 18.78 16.61
C LYS A 466 -0.43 20.04 17.20
N ASN A 467 -1.62 19.90 17.81
CA ASN A 467 -2.36 21.02 18.39
C ASN A 467 -1.48 21.83 19.36
N GLY A 468 -1.49 23.16 19.22
CA GLY A 468 -0.68 24.08 20.03
C GLY A 468 0.79 24.19 19.59
N ILE A 469 1.21 23.46 18.54
CA ILE A 469 2.58 23.49 18.02
C ILE A 469 2.61 24.11 16.62
N THR A 470 3.63 24.93 16.37
CA THR A 470 4.02 25.35 15.02
C THR A 470 5.40 24.79 14.70
N THR A 471 5.46 23.85 13.76
CA THR A 471 6.72 23.26 13.32
C THR A 471 7.34 24.11 12.21
N VAL A 472 8.26 25.00 12.59
CA VAL A 472 8.94 25.93 11.68
C VAL A 472 9.79 25.16 10.68
N GLY A 473 9.57 25.38 9.38
CA GLY A 473 10.22 24.63 8.30
C GLY A 473 9.70 23.20 8.11
N GLY A 474 8.65 22.79 8.84
CA GLY A 474 8.15 21.42 8.85
C GLY A 474 7.60 20.95 7.50
N LEU A 475 6.76 21.77 6.88
CA LEU A 475 6.21 21.50 5.54
C LEU A 475 7.32 21.31 4.52
N GLY A 476 8.31 22.21 4.49
CA GLY A 476 9.44 22.14 3.55
C GLY A 476 10.30 20.88 3.71
N LYS A 477 10.65 20.53 4.96
CA LYS A 477 11.43 19.31 5.25
C LYS A 477 10.71 18.04 4.80
N LEU A 478 9.40 17.97 5.05
CA LEU A 478 8.58 16.83 4.64
C LEU A 478 8.36 16.77 3.12
N VAL A 479 8.11 17.90 2.45
CA VAL A 479 7.99 17.97 0.99
C VAL A 479 9.29 17.52 0.32
N LYS A 480 10.45 18.01 0.78
CA LYS A 480 11.77 17.58 0.27
C LYS A 480 11.94 16.06 0.39
N HIS A 481 11.56 15.48 1.53
CA HIS A 481 11.62 14.03 1.72
C HIS A 481 10.69 13.26 0.78
N ILE A 482 9.46 13.74 0.57
CA ILE A 482 8.49 13.15 -0.36
C ILE A 482 9.04 13.13 -1.78
N VAL A 483 9.55 14.27 -2.25
CA VAL A 483 10.07 14.41 -3.61
C VAL A 483 11.19 13.42 -3.88
N ASN A 484 12.15 13.32 -2.95
CA ASN A 484 13.28 12.41 -3.09
C ASN A 484 12.87 10.94 -2.96
N SER A 485 12.06 10.59 -1.94
CA SER A 485 11.70 9.20 -1.65
C SER A 485 10.73 8.60 -2.66
N LEU A 486 9.85 9.41 -3.26
CA LEU A 486 8.85 8.97 -4.23
C LEU A 486 9.17 9.37 -5.67
N LYS A 487 10.30 10.05 -5.90
CA LYS A 487 10.70 10.59 -7.21
C LYS A 487 9.57 11.41 -7.85
N VAL A 488 9.00 12.31 -7.06
CA VAL A 488 7.86 13.14 -7.50
C VAL A 488 8.37 14.20 -8.48
N LYS A 489 7.80 14.22 -9.69
CA LYS A 489 8.04 15.28 -10.69
C LYS A 489 7.08 16.46 -10.55
N VAL A 490 5.84 16.18 -10.15
CA VAL A 490 4.79 17.19 -10.00
C VAL A 490 4.01 16.90 -8.72
N LEU A 491 3.94 17.90 -7.84
CA LEU A 491 3.21 17.83 -6.58
C LEU A 491 2.11 18.90 -6.53
N PHE A 492 0.91 18.48 -6.18
CA PHE A 492 -0.26 19.33 -6.00
C PHE A 492 -0.65 19.42 -4.52
N SER A 493 -1.34 20.49 -4.16
CA SER A 493 -2.01 20.62 -2.86
C SER A 493 -3.24 21.50 -2.97
N TYR A 494 -4.30 21.16 -2.22
CA TYR A 494 -5.49 21.98 -2.08
C TYR A 494 -5.51 22.61 -0.69
N VAL A 495 -5.62 23.94 -0.64
CA VAL A 495 -5.70 24.72 0.60
C VAL A 495 -7.14 25.19 0.79
N ASP A 496 -7.75 24.83 1.92
CA ASP A 496 -9.07 25.34 2.33
C ASP A 496 -8.96 26.84 2.66
N LEU A 497 -9.48 27.69 1.77
CA LEU A 497 -9.37 29.16 1.88
C LEU A 497 -10.23 29.74 2.99
N ARG A 498 -11.13 28.94 3.57
CA ARG A 498 -11.89 29.34 4.74
C ARG A 498 -11.01 29.47 5.97
N ILE A 499 -9.93 28.67 6.06
CA ILE A 499 -9.09 28.54 7.25
C ILE A 499 -7.65 29.02 7.02
N PHE A 500 -7.12 28.80 5.81
CA PHE A 500 -5.71 29.00 5.47
C PHE A 500 -5.54 29.94 4.27
N ASP A 501 -4.35 30.53 4.14
CA ASP A 501 -4.01 31.50 3.08
C ASP A 501 -3.13 30.90 1.97
N GLY A 502 -2.46 29.77 2.23
CA GLY A 502 -1.59 29.09 1.26
C GLY A 502 -0.15 29.60 1.22
N LYS A 503 0.21 30.63 2.00
CA LYS A 503 1.56 31.22 2.01
C LYS A 503 2.68 30.21 2.27
N GLY A 504 2.40 29.17 3.06
CA GLY A 504 3.35 28.09 3.32
C GLY A 504 3.77 27.33 2.05
N PHE A 505 2.90 27.23 1.05
CA PHE A 505 3.21 26.63 -0.25
C PHE A 505 3.91 27.63 -1.17
N GLU A 506 3.47 28.90 -1.20
CA GLU A 506 4.11 29.98 -1.97
C GLU A 506 5.58 30.15 -1.57
N ASN A 507 5.88 30.17 -0.26
CA ASN A 507 7.25 30.24 0.28
C ASN A 507 8.12 29.03 -0.10
N LEU A 508 7.51 27.91 -0.48
CA LEU A 508 8.21 26.73 -0.99
C LEU A 508 8.29 26.72 -2.52
N GLY A 509 7.90 27.80 -3.20
CA GLY A 509 7.92 27.93 -4.65
C GLY A 509 6.81 27.15 -5.36
N PHE A 510 5.67 26.92 -4.70
CA PHE A 510 4.48 26.43 -5.40
C PHE A 510 3.75 27.60 -6.05
N GLU A 511 3.27 27.37 -7.26
CA GLU A 511 2.47 28.32 -8.01
C GLU A 511 0.97 28.07 -7.78
N LEU A 512 0.22 29.16 -7.61
CA LEU A 512 -1.24 29.10 -7.55
C LEU A 512 -1.79 28.82 -8.95
N VAL A 513 -2.42 27.66 -9.13
CA VAL A 513 -3.02 27.25 -10.41
C VAL A 513 -4.40 27.88 -10.58
N LYS A 514 -5.25 27.77 -9.55
CA LYS A 514 -6.61 28.33 -9.56
C LYS A 514 -7.23 28.34 -8.17
N ILE A 515 -8.23 29.20 -7.99
CA ILE A 515 -9.18 29.12 -6.88
C ILE A 515 -10.44 28.40 -7.39
N THR A 516 -10.85 27.32 -6.72
CA THR A 516 -12.06 26.57 -7.11
C THR A 516 -13.31 27.42 -6.91
N LYS A 517 -14.45 27.01 -7.48
CA LYS A 517 -15.76 27.50 -7.04
C LYS A 517 -15.96 27.20 -5.54
N PRO A 518 -16.87 27.91 -4.84
CA PRO A 518 -17.26 27.54 -3.48
C PRO A 518 -17.58 26.05 -3.41
N ASP A 519 -16.95 25.37 -2.46
CA ASP A 519 -17.32 24.02 -2.08
C ASP A 519 -18.66 24.03 -1.35
N TYR A 520 -19.29 22.86 -1.19
CA TYR A 520 -20.56 22.79 -0.50
C TYR A 520 -20.76 21.44 0.19
N PHE A 521 -21.55 21.50 1.26
CA PHE A 521 -21.90 20.39 2.13
C PHE A 521 -23.42 20.34 2.29
N TYR A 522 -23.89 19.23 2.84
CA TYR A 522 -25.29 19.05 3.21
C TYR A 522 -25.43 18.86 4.71
N THR A 523 -26.52 19.36 5.27
CA THR A 523 -26.91 19.11 6.65
C THR A 523 -28.38 18.74 6.72
N LYS A 524 -28.77 17.95 7.72
CA LYS A 524 -30.17 17.60 7.98
C LYS A 524 -30.59 17.92 9.42
N ASP A 525 -29.62 17.97 10.32
CA ASP A 525 -29.79 18.23 11.74
C ASP A 525 -29.20 19.58 12.16
N PHE A 526 -28.66 20.36 11.22
CA PHE A 526 -27.95 21.62 11.45
C PHE A 526 -26.74 21.50 12.39
N ILE A 527 -26.24 20.27 12.56
CA ILE A 527 -25.11 19.94 13.42
C ILE A 527 -23.99 19.30 12.60
N ASN A 528 -24.35 18.43 11.65
CA ASN A 528 -23.37 17.70 10.87
C ASN A 528 -23.31 18.23 9.44
N LEU A 529 -22.09 18.52 8.98
CA LEU A 529 -21.79 18.84 7.59
C LEU A 529 -21.31 17.58 6.87
N ILE A 530 -22.09 17.16 5.88
CA ILE A 530 -21.86 15.94 5.12
C ILE A 530 -21.30 16.33 3.75
N PRO A 531 -20.11 15.84 3.37
CA PRO A 531 -19.52 16.14 2.08
C PRO A 531 -20.39 15.65 0.92
N ARG A 532 -20.49 16.45 -0.15
CA ARG A 532 -21.29 16.14 -1.34
C ARG A 532 -20.99 14.78 -1.96
N GLU A 533 -19.76 14.28 -1.80
CA GLU A 533 -19.32 13.00 -2.35
C GLU A 533 -20.13 11.82 -1.80
N ARG A 534 -20.83 11.98 -0.67
CA ARG A 534 -21.73 10.95 -0.14
C ARG A 534 -23.04 10.82 -0.93
N PHE A 535 -23.42 11.87 -1.66
CA PHE A 535 -24.69 11.98 -2.38
C PHE A 535 -24.55 11.73 -3.89
N MET A 536 -23.37 11.30 -4.34
CA MET A 536 -23.14 10.94 -5.74
C MET A 536 -24.02 9.74 -6.15
N LYS A 537 -24.54 9.75 -7.38
CA LYS A 537 -25.40 8.70 -7.95
C LYS A 537 -24.85 7.28 -7.77
N GLN A 538 -23.54 7.09 -7.87
CA GLN A 538 -22.89 5.80 -7.66
C GLN A 538 -23.07 5.23 -6.24
N LYS A 539 -23.33 6.08 -5.24
CA LYS A 539 -23.53 5.69 -3.84
C LYS A 539 -25.01 5.61 -3.45
N THR A 540 -25.82 6.53 -3.96
CA THR A 540 -27.24 6.67 -3.62
C THR A 540 -28.19 5.96 -4.58
N GLY A 541 -27.74 5.62 -5.79
CA GLY A 541 -28.56 5.07 -6.88
C GLY A 541 -29.30 6.12 -7.72
N VAL A 542 -29.59 7.29 -7.14
CA VAL A 542 -30.32 8.40 -7.76
C VAL A 542 -29.46 9.66 -7.86
N ASN A 543 -29.92 10.67 -8.61
CA ASN A 543 -29.14 11.89 -8.76
C ASN A 543 -29.03 12.67 -7.42
N GLU A 544 -27.99 13.51 -7.29
CA GLU A 544 -27.67 14.22 -6.05
C GLU A 544 -28.84 15.08 -5.56
N ARG A 545 -29.47 15.85 -6.47
CA ARG A 545 -30.57 16.77 -6.18
C ARG A 545 -31.82 16.03 -5.70
N GLU A 546 -32.21 15.00 -6.42
CA GLU A 546 -33.34 14.14 -6.11
C GLU A 546 -33.19 13.49 -4.72
N TYR A 547 -31.99 12.99 -4.40
CA TYR A 547 -31.75 12.39 -3.08
C TYR A 547 -31.90 13.42 -1.96
N VAL A 548 -31.29 14.60 -2.10
CA VAL A 548 -31.29 15.60 -1.03
C VAL A 548 -32.67 16.20 -0.81
N GLU A 549 -33.44 16.44 -1.88
CA GLU A 549 -34.83 16.90 -1.80
C GLU A 549 -35.72 15.84 -1.12
N LYS A 550 -35.66 14.58 -1.60
CA LYS A 550 -36.45 13.48 -1.05
C LYS A 550 -36.23 13.27 0.46
N TYR A 551 -35.00 13.45 0.93
CA TYR A 551 -34.64 13.19 2.33
C TYR A 551 -34.47 14.46 3.17
N GLY A 552 -34.80 15.64 2.64
CA GLY A 552 -34.83 16.91 3.38
C GLY A 552 -33.47 17.43 3.83
N TYR A 553 -32.41 17.25 3.03
CA TYR A 553 -31.10 17.83 3.30
C TYR A 553 -31.03 19.29 2.81
N LYS A 554 -30.46 20.16 3.64
CA LYS A 554 -30.21 21.57 3.36
C LYS A 554 -28.76 21.77 2.94
N LYS A 555 -28.51 22.68 2.01
CA LYS A 555 -27.19 22.89 1.42
C LYS A 555 -26.46 24.02 2.13
N ILE A 556 -25.15 23.90 2.33
CA ILE A 556 -24.28 24.99 2.83
C ILE A 556 -23.13 25.18 1.87
N PHE A 557 -22.75 26.42 1.57
CA PHE A 557 -21.61 26.75 0.72
C PHE A 557 -20.43 27.24 1.55
N GLY A 558 -19.21 26.79 1.25
CA GLY A 558 -17.97 27.31 1.83
C GLY A 558 -17.35 28.44 1.01
N VAL A 559 -16.03 28.57 1.09
CA VAL A 559 -15.24 29.56 0.32
C VAL A 559 -14.69 28.97 -0.97
N GLY A 560 -14.38 27.67 -0.97
CA GLY A 560 -13.58 26.98 -1.98
C GLY A 560 -12.12 26.80 -1.56
N HIS A 561 -11.32 26.27 -2.49
CA HIS A 561 -9.94 25.89 -2.24
C HIS A 561 -8.99 26.57 -3.23
N ALA A 562 -7.78 26.90 -2.78
CA ALA A 562 -6.68 27.25 -3.66
C ALA A 562 -5.90 25.99 -4.06
N LEU A 563 -5.76 25.75 -5.35
CA LEU A 563 -4.95 24.66 -5.91
C LEU A 563 -3.55 25.17 -6.20
N TYR A 564 -2.57 24.61 -5.51
CA TYR A 564 -1.15 24.87 -5.71
C TYR A 564 -0.46 23.73 -6.45
N LYS A 565 0.54 24.06 -7.27
CA LYS A 565 1.37 23.11 -8.03
C LYS A 565 2.84 23.48 -7.90
N LYS A 566 3.71 22.47 -7.81
CA LYS A 566 5.15 22.62 -8.01
C LYS A 566 5.70 21.50 -8.88
N GLU A 567 6.55 21.86 -9.83
CA GLU A 567 7.36 20.93 -10.61
C GLU A 567 8.76 20.80 -9.99
N PHE A 568 9.35 19.60 -10.03
CA PHE A 568 10.60 19.24 -9.37
C PHE A 568 11.57 18.53 -10.32
#